data_AF-G3P5I8-F1
#
_entry.id   AF-G3P5I8-F1
#
_cell.length_a   1.000
_cell.length_b   1.000
_cell.length_c   1.000
_cell.angle_alpha   90.00
_cell.angle_beta   90.00
_cell.angle_gamma   90.00
#
_symmetry.space_group_name_H-M   'P 1'
#
loop_
_entity.id
_entity.type
_entity.pdbx_description
1 polymer ?
#
loop_
_entity_poly.entity_id
_entity_poly.type
_entity_poly.pdbx_seq_one_letter_code
_entity_poly.pdbx_strand_id
1 'polypeptide(L)'
;MRKEETTEAGEQAVEEEEVEEPEEEAADDEAMQEVDDPAAEDDANEEQDGEEEAEDEGEEAKPKFKPFIMPNLIPPKIPDGEKVDFDDIHRKRMEKDLMELQTLIEVHFESRKKEEHDIVHLKDRIDKRRAERAEQQRIRSERDKERQKRLEDERTRKEDEEAKRRADEDAKKKKTLTSLHFGGYMQKLTEKRSGKRQTEREKKKKILSDRRKSLDIENLSLDQLKEKAKELWEWMQQLEAEKFDLQYQITGQKYEINVLRNRVSDHQKTSKRTKRGLRK
;
A
#
# COMPACT_ATOMS: atom_id res chain seq x y z
N MET A 1 50.48 50.75 -59.82
CA MET A 1 51.33 50.07 -58.81
C MET A 1 50.35 49.34 -57.90
N ARG A 2 49.92 48.09 -58.13
CA ARG A 2 50.63 46.81 -58.32
C ARG A 2 51.73 46.60 -57.28
N LYS A 3 51.44 45.65 -56.37
CA LYS A 3 52.26 44.84 -55.44
C LYS A 3 51.46 44.69 -54.13
N GLU A 4 51.30 43.54 -53.51
CA GLU A 4 51.74 42.16 -53.76
C GLU A 4 50.74 41.25 -53.01
N GLU A 5 50.50 40.06 -53.57
CA GLU A 5 49.91 38.89 -52.93
C GLU A 5 50.85 38.37 -51.83
N THR A 6 50.31 37.94 -50.69
CA THR A 6 50.85 36.80 -49.95
C THR A 6 49.73 35.94 -49.37
N THR A 7 49.78 34.69 -49.81
CA THR A 7 49.09 33.47 -49.42
C THR A 7 49.48 32.97 -48.02
N GLU A 8 48.66 32.06 -47.46
CA GLU A 8 48.98 30.93 -46.54
C GLU A 8 47.83 30.80 -45.49
N ALA A 9 46.83 29.93 -45.64
CA ALA A 9 46.80 28.46 -45.60
C ALA A 9 47.19 27.86 -44.24
N GLY A 10 46.16 27.47 -43.47
CA GLY A 10 46.12 26.24 -42.68
C GLY A 10 46.88 26.19 -41.35
N GLU A 11 46.13 26.06 -40.25
CA GLU A 11 46.45 25.04 -39.25
C GLU A 11 45.21 24.70 -38.40
N GLN A 12 44.84 23.42 -38.46
CA GLN A 12 43.91 22.76 -37.54
C GLN A 12 44.63 22.55 -36.21
N ALA A 13 43.96 22.82 -35.10
CA ALA A 13 44.30 22.22 -33.81
C ALA A 13 43.01 21.74 -33.15
N VAL A 14 42.85 20.42 -33.17
CA VAL A 14 41.92 19.62 -32.39
C VAL A 14 42.53 19.52 -30.99
N GLU A 15 41.78 19.84 -29.94
CA GLU A 15 42.09 19.41 -28.58
C GLU A 15 40.94 18.52 -28.11
N GLU A 16 41.21 17.21 -28.19
CA GLU A 16 40.59 16.17 -27.39
C GLU A 16 41.16 16.29 -25.96
N GLU A 17 40.29 16.30 -24.94
CA GLU A 17 40.70 16.06 -23.55
C GLU A 17 39.90 14.87 -23.02
N GLU A 18 40.59 13.73 -23.01
CA GLU A 18 40.30 12.47 -22.36
C GLU A 18 40.67 12.60 -20.88
N VAL A 19 39.78 12.22 -19.95
CA VAL A 19 40.13 12.06 -18.53
C VAL A 19 39.59 10.72 -18.03
N GLU A 20 40.54 9.85 -17.72
CA GLU A 20 40.45 8.54 -17.08
C GLU A 20 39.76 8.56 -15.71
N GLU A 21 39.15 7.42 -15.39
CA GLU A 21 38.71 6.99 -14.06
C GLU A 21 39.89 6.79 -13.09
N PRO A 22 39.59 6.67 -11.78
CA PRO A 22 40.11 5.50 -11.09
C PRO A 22 39.07 4.73 -10.28
N GLU A 23 39.25 3.41 -10.30
CA GLU A 23 38.64 2.36 -9.47
C GLU A 23 38.86 2.56 -7.96
N GLU A 24 37.91 2.08 -7.14
CA GLU A 24 38.24 1.40 -5.88
C GLU A 24 37.17 0.34 -5.54
N GLU A 25 37.64 -0.90 -5.37
CA GLU A 25 36.92 -2.10 -4.93
C GLU A 25 36.77 -2.19 -3.39
N ALA A 26 35.66 -2.81 -2.94
CA ALA A 26 35.56 -3.74 -1.80
C ALA A 26 34.14 -4.36 -1.84
N ALA A 27 33.94 -5.65 -2.16
CA ALA A 27 33.98 -6.84 -1.27
C ALA A 27 33.23 -6.61 0.06
N ASP A 28 32.30 -7.39 0.57
CA ASP A 28 31.73 -8.76 0.41
C ASP A 28 30.36 -8.65 1.18
N ASP A 29 29.27 -9.39 0.93
CA ASP A 29 29.08 -10.77 1.38
C ASP A 29 27.66 -11.23 0.94
N GLU A 30 27.58 -12.44 0.40
CA GLU A 30 26.36 -13.19 0.11
C GLU A 30 25.75 -13.76 1.40
N ALA A 31 24.42 -13.77 1.54
CA ALA A 31 23.77 -14.81 2.33
C ALA A 31 22.33 -15.05 1.88
N MET A 32 22.09 -16.30 1.50
CA MET A 32 20.83 -16.88 1.06
C MET A 32 19.77 -17.00 2.16
N GLN A 33 18.55 -17.26 1.68
CA GLN A 33 17.38 -17.84 2.36
C GLN A 33 17.70 -18.81 3.50
N GLU A 34 16.93 -18.70 4.59
CA GLU A 34 16.30 -19.90 5.17
C GLU A 34 15.05 -19.53 5.98
N VAL A 35 14.04 -20.38 5.80
CA VAL A 35 12.77 -20.45 6.52
C VAL A 35 13.01 -21.31 7.75
N ASP A 36 12.53 -20.91 8.92
CA ASP A 36 12.43 -21.85 10.04
C ASP A 36 11.23 -21.57 10.96
N ASP A 37 10.46 -22.65 11.13
CA ASP A 37 9.46 -22.91 12.15
C ASP A 37 10.13 -22.89 13.55
N PRO A 38 9.35 -22.72 14.63
CA PRO A 38 9.60 -23.60 15.76
C PRO A 38 8.31 -24.19 16.32
N ALA A 39 8.18 -25.50 16.12
CA ALA A 39 7.46 -26.42 16.99
C ALA A 39 8.49 -27.22 17.80
N ALA A 40 8.50 -27.03 19.13
CA ALA A 40 8.98 -27.96 20.15
C ALA A 40 8.56 -27.34 21.50
N GLU A 41 7.54 -27.88 22.17
CA GLU A 41 7.71 -28.90 23.23
C GLU A 41 8.55 -28.38 24.40
N ASP A 42 7.85 -28.01 25.49
CA ASP A 42 8.41 -28.04 26.82
C ASP A 42 7.45 -28.85 27.71
N ASP A 43 7.95 -30.01 28.12
CA ASP A 43 7.35 -30.98 29.02
C ASP A 43 7.65 -30.51 30.46
N ALA A 44 6.60 -30.29 31.26
CA ALA A 44 6.72 -30.09 32.69
C ALA A 44 5.57 -30.80 33.40
N ASN A 45 5.89 -32.04 33.75
CA ASN A 45 5.22 -32.95 34.66
C ASN A 45 4.96 -32.31 36.04
N GLU A 46 3.71 -32.34 36.52
CA GLU A 46 3.36 -32.29 37.94
C GLU A 46 2.20 -33.26 38.19
N GLU A 47 2.51 -34.37 38.85
CA GLU A 47 1.54 -35.31 39.41
C GLU A 47 0.79 -34.67 40.58
N GLN A 48 -0.54 -34.82 40.61
CA GLN A 48 -1.24 -35.01 41.88
C GLN A 48 -2.48 -35.88 41.69
N ASP A 49 -2.39 -37.06 42.28
CA ASP A 49 -3.40 -38.09 42.48
C ASP A 49 -4.43 -37.66 43.54
N GLY A 50 -5.67 -38.12 43.44
CA GLY A 50 -6.74 -37.77 44.37
C GLY A 50 -8.14 -38.16 43.90
N GLU A 51 -8.44 -39.46 44.00
CA GLU A 51 -9.78 -40.05 43.94
C GLU A 51 -10.66 -39.59 45.12
N GLU A 52 -11.96 -39.34 44.87
CA GLU A 52 -13.06 -39.76 45.75
C GLU A 52 -14.31 -40.04 44.87
N GLU A 53 -14.60 -41.33 44.67
CA GLU A 53 -15.94 -41.83 44.33
C GLU A 53 -16.79 -41.94 45.60
N ALA A 54 -18.11 -41.76 45.45
CA ALA A 54 -19.11 -42.21 46.40
C ALA A 54 -20.17 -43.03 45.66
N GLU A 55 -20.45 -44.19 46.26
CA GLU A 55 -21.17 -45.39 45.84
C GLU A 55 -22.69 -45.18 45.62
N ASP A 56 -23.29 -46.04 44.78
CA ASP A 56 -24.48 -46.81 45.20
C ASP A 56 -24.59 -48.14 44.43
N GLU A 57 -25.03 -49.16 45.16
CA GLU A 57 -24.86 -50.60 44.95
C GLU A 57 -25.90 -51.26 44.01
N GLY A 58 -25.58 -52.49 43.58
CA GLY A 58 -26.53 -53.41 42.94
C GLY A 58 -25.89 -54.73 42.53
N GLU A 59 -25.72 -55.64 43.50
CA GLU A 59 -25.18 -57.00 43.40
C GLU A 59 -25.90 -57.91 42.37
N GLU A 60 -25.17 -58.85 41.74
CA GLU A 60 -25.23 -60.29 42.06
C GLU A 60 -24.56 -61.21 41.01
N ALA A 61 -23.62 -61.99 41.51
CA ALA A 61 -23.34 -63.40 41.22
C ALA A 61 -23.17 -63.92 39.76
N LYS A 62 -21.92 -64.28 39.45
CA LYS A 62 -21.58 -65.32 38.45
C LYS A 62 -22.21 -66.67 38.81
N PRO A 63 -22.53 -67.51 37.81
CA PRO A 63 -22.22 -68.93 37.92
C PRO A 63 -21.32 -69.41 36.77
N LYS A 64 -20.29 -70.17 37.12
CA LYS A 64 -19.59 -71.09 36.19
C LYS A 64 -20.38 -72.40 36.13
N PHE A 65 -20.47 -73.06 34.97
CA PHE A 65 -19.89 -74.38 34.67
C PHE A 65 -20.62 -75.18 33.55
N LYS A 66 -19.80 -75.91 32.77
CA LYS A 66 -20.01 -77.13 31.95
C LYS A 66 -20.36 -77.02 30.44
N PRO A 67 -19.69 -77.84 29.59
CA PRO A 67 -19.79 -77.80 28.13
C PRO A 67 -21.03 -78.56 27.65
N PHE A 68 -21.82 -77.96 26.76
CA PHE A 68 -22.96 -78.62 26.15
C PHE A 68 -22.54 -79.29 24.84
N ILE A 69 -22.82 -80.58 24.80
CA ILE A 69 -22.49 -81.56 23.78
C ILE A 69 -23.23 -81.21 22.48
N MET A 70 -22.51 -81.10 21.36
CA MET A 70 -23.11 -80.99 20.03
C MET A 70 -23.96 -82.25 19.74
N PRO A 71 -25.26 -82.14 19.42
CA PRO A 71 -26.03 -83.26 18.92
C PRO A 71 -25.57 -83.58 17.49
N ASN A 72 -25.41 -84.88 17.22
CA ASN A 72 -25.02 -85.43 15.93
C ASN A 72 -25.68 -84.71 14.74
N LEU A 73 -24.82 -84.19 13.86
CA LEU A 73 -25.15 -83.64 12.55
C LEU A 73 -25.67 -84.77 11.64
N ILE A 74 -26.99 -84.99 11.66
CA ILE A 74 -27.70 -85.74 10.62
C ILE A 74 -27.75 -84.82 9.39
N PRO A 75 -27.20 -85.22 8.23
CA PRO A 75 -27.30 -84.44 7.01
C PRO A 75 -28.79 -84.27 6.66
N PRO A 76 -29.30 -83.04 6.48
CA PRO A 76 -30.67 -82.84 6.05
C PRO A 76 -30.88 -83.59 4.73
N LYS A 77 -31.80 -84.55 4.77
CA LYS A 77 -32.29 -85.27 3.60
C LYS A 77 -32.89 -84.22 2.66
N ILE A 78 -32.27 -83.99 1.51
CA ILE A 78 -32.84 -83.16 0.44
C ILE A 78 -34.13 -83.86 -0.02
N PRO A 79 -35.32 -83.27 0.15
CA PRO A 79 -36.54 -83.80 -0.45
C PRO A 79 -36.45 -83.61 -1.96
N ASP A 80 -36.69 -84.71 -2.67
CA ASP A 80 -36.70 -84.81 -4.13
C ASP A 80 -37.62 -83.75 -4.79
N GLY A 81 -37.06 -83.06 -5.79
CA GLY A 81 -37.76 -82.92 -7.06
C GLY A 81 -38.73 -81.77 -7.29
N GLU A 82 -38.62 -80.63 -6.60
CA GLU A 82 -39.19 -79.39 -7.14
C GLU A 82 -38.18 -78.78 -8.12
N LYS A 83 -38.54 -78.73 -9.41
CA LYS A 83 -37.69 -78.14 -10.45
C LYS A 83 -37.30 -76.73 -10.02
N VAL A 84 -36.05 -76.59 -9.59
CA VAL A 84 -35.41 -75.31 -9.31
C VAL A 84 -35.42 -74.53 -10.62
N ASP A 85 -36.31 -73.56 -10.71
CA ASP A 85 -36.46 -72.76 -11.92
C ASP A 85 -35.31 -71.75 -11.96
N PHE A 86 -34.28 -72.04 -12.76
CA PHE A 86 -33.07 -71.21 -12.85
C PHE A 86 -33.40 -69.77 -13.29
N ASP A 87 -34.48 -69.58 -14.06
CA ASP A 87 -34.98 -68.26 -14.44
C ASP A 87 -35.58 -67.50 -13.25
N ASP A 88 -36.20 -68.18 -12.29
CA ASP A 88 -36.72 -67.58 -11.04
C ASP A 88 -35.57 -67.17 -10.11
N ILE A 89 -34.51 -67.99 -10.02
CA ILE A 89 -33.29 -67.63 -9.28
C ILE A 89 -32.61 -66.40 -9.89
N HIS A 90 -32.46 -66.36 -11.22
CA HIS A 90 -31.87 -65.21 -11.89
C HIS A 90 -32.71 -63.94 -11.73
N ARG A 91 -34.05 -64.04 -11.79
CA ARG A 91 -34.96 -62.92 -11.59
C ARG A 91 -34.90 -62.38 -10.16
N LYS A 92 -34.96 -63.28 -9.15
CA LYS A 92 -34.82 -62.91 -7.73
C LYS A 92 -33.47 -62.30 -7.41
N ARG A 93 -32.41 -62.78 -8.06
CA ARG A 93 -31.08 -62.17 -7.95
C ARG A 93 -31.07 -60.75 -8.51
N MET A 94 -31.59 -60.54 -9.72
CA MET A 94 -31.65 -59.21 -10.33
C MET A 94 -32.53 -58.25 -9.51
N GLU A 95 -33.64 -58.72 -8.96
CA GLU A 95 -34.54 -57.94 -8.10
C GLU A 95 -33.85 -57.57 -6.76
N LYS A 96 -33.15 -58.52 -6.14
CA LYS A 96 -32.36 -58.27 -4.93
C LYS A 96 -31.23 -57.26 -5.20
N ASP A 97 -30.48 -57.45 -6.27
CA ASP A 97 -29.38 -56.55 -6.65
C ASP A 97 -29.91 -55.14 -6.98
N LEU A 98 -31.08 -55.03 -7.60
CA LEU A 98 -31.74 -53.75 -7.87
C LEU A 98 -32.21 -53.05 -6.57
N MET A 99 -32.82 -53.79 -5.65
CA MET A 99 -33.23 -53.27 -4.34
C MET A 99 -32.03 -52.85 -3.47
N GLU A 100 -30.97 -53.65 -3.47
CA GLU A 100 -29.73 -53.37 -2.76
C GLU A 100 -29.05 -52.10 -3.33
N LEU A 101 -29.03 -51.97 -4.66
CA LEU A 101 -28.53 -50.76 -5.33
C LEU A 101 -29.36 -49.53 -4.98
N GLN A 102 -30.70 -49.62 -5.01
CA GLN A 102 -31.58 -48.51 -4.60
C GLN A 102 -31.35 -48.09 -3.15
N THR A 103 -31.23 -49.06 -2.24
CA THR A 103 -30.96 -48.80 -0.82
C THR A 103 -29.59 -48.14 -0.63
N LEU A 104 -28.56 -48.63 -1.32
CA LEU A 104 -27.21 -48.05 -1.25
C LEU A 104 -27.18 -46.61 -1.77
N ILE A 105 -27.90 -46.34 -2.87
CA ILE A 105 -28.07 -45.00 -3.43
C ILE A 105 -28.72 -44.08 -2.38
N GLU A 106 -29.85 -44.49 -1.80
CA GLU A 106 -30.59 -43.70 -0.82
C GLU A 106 -29.77 -43.42 0.44
N VAL A 107 -29.13 -44.46 1.00
CA VAL A 107 -28.23 -44.32 2.16
C VAL A 107 -27.06 -43.37 1.86
N HIS A 108 -26.46 -43.45 0.66
CA HIS A 108 -25.35 -42.57 0.29
C HIS A 108 -25.81 -41.10 0.22
N PHE A 109 -26.95 -40.82 -0.42
CA PHE A 109 -27.48 -39.47 -0.53
C PHE A 109 -27.93 -38.91 0.80
N GLU A 110 -28.62 -39.69 1.63
CA GLU A 110 -29.02 -39.23 2.96
C GLU A 110 -27.82 -38.99 3.88
N SER A 111 -26.82 -39.87 3.85
CA SER A 111 -25.58 -39.72 4.61
C SER A 111 -24.85 -38.44 4.19
N ARG A 112 -24.63 -38.26 2.87
CA ARG A 112 -24.00 -37.04 2.33
C ARG A 112 -24.78 -35.79 2.69
N LYS A 113 -26.10 -35.81 2.56
CA LYS A 113 -26.96 -34.66 2.86
C LYS A 113 -26.89 -34.25 4.34
N LYS A 114 -26.89 -35.23 5.25
CA LYS A 114 -26.71 -34.98 6.69
C LYS A 114 -25.32 -34.41 6.98
N GLU A 115 -24.28 -35.03 6.42
CA GLU A 115 -22.89 -34.57 6.58
C GLU A 115 -22.67 -33.16 6.03
N GLU A 116 -23.17 -32.86 4.83
CA GLU A 116 -23.09 -31.53 4.21
C GLU A 116 -23.82 -30.48 5.05
N HIS A 117 -25.01 -30.80 5.55
CA HIS A 117 -25.76 -29.91 6.44
C HIS A 117 -24.97 -29.60 7.72
N ASP A 118 -24.37 -30.60 8.34
CA ASP A 118 -23.59 -30.43 9.57
C ASP A 118 -22.29 -29.64 9.33
N ILE A 119 -21.61 -29.89 8.20
CA ILE A 119 -20.44 -29.12 7.79
C ILE A 119 -20.82 -27.65 7.55
N VAL A 120 -21.93 -27.38 6.85
CA VAL A 120 -22.41 -26.01 6.61
C VAL A 120 -22.74 -25.33 7.94
N HIS A 121 -23.49 -25.99 8.82
CA HIS A 121 -23.84 -25.43 10.12
C HIS A 121 -22.60 -25.14 10.99
N LEU A 122 -21.58 -26.01 10.93
CA LEU A 122 -20.32 -25.80 11.62
C LEU A 122 -19.55 -24.59 11.05
N LYS A 123 -19.47 -24.48 9.72
CA LYS A 123 -18.85 -23.34 9.03
C LYS A 123 -19.53 -22.04 9.39
N ASP A 124 -20.87 -21.98 9.34
CA ASP A 124 -21.64 -20.80 9.70
C ASP A 124 -21.35 -20.34 11.14
N ARG A 125 -21.21 -21.29 12.07
CA ARG A 125 -20.87 -20.97 13.46
C ARG A 125 -19.43 -20.47 13.61
N ILE A 126 -18.49 -21.02 12.86
CA ILE A 126 -17.09 -20.53 12.83
C ILE A 126 -17.03 -19.13 12.25
N ASP A 127 -17.74 -18.89 11.15
CA ASP A 127 -17.77 -17.60 10.46
C ASP A 127 -18.45 -16.52 11.30
N LYS A 128 -19.54 -16.85 12.01
CA LYS A 128 -20.13 -15.96 13.03
C LYS A 128 -19.12 -15.58 14.11
N ARG A 129 -18.40 -16.55 14.70
CA ARG A 129 -17.37 -16.25 15.71
C ARG A 129 -16.20 -15.43 15.15
N ARG A 130 -15.82 -15.64 13.88
CA ARG A 130 -14.78 -14.84 13.21
C ARG A 130 -15.26 -13.41 12.99
N ALA A 131 -16.50 -13.23 12.52
CA ALA A 131 -17.12 -11.93 12.34
C ALA A 131 -17.23 -11.17 13.67
N GLU A 132 -17.67 -11.83 14.75
CA GLU A 132 -17.73 -11.25 16.09
C GLU A 132 -16.34 -10.81 16.59
N ARG A 133 -15.30 -11.62 16.40
CA ARG A 133 -13.92 -11.25 16.74
C ARG A 133 -13.43 -10.05 15.93
N ALA A 134 -13.71 -10.03 14.62
CA ALA A 134 -13.36 -8.92 13.76
C ALA A 134 -14.09 -7.63 14.18
N GLU A 135 -15.36 -7.73 14.57
CA GLU A 135 -16.15 -6.60 15.07
C GLU A 135 -15.63 -6.11 16.43
N GLN A 136 -15.30 -7.01 17.37
CA GLN A 136 -14.68 -6.64 18.63
C GLN A 136 -13.35 -5.90 18.42
N GLN A 137 -12.53 -6.36 17.47
CA GLN A 137 -11.28 -5.70 17.13
C GLN A 137 -11.51 -4.35 16.48
N ARG A 138 -12.53 -4.22 15.61
CA ARG A 138 -12.94 -2.94 15.03
C ARG A 138 -13.35 -1.95 16.12
N ILE A 139 -14.21 -2.34 17.05
CA ILE A 139 -14.68 -1.50 18.17
C ILE A 139 -13.50 -1.08 19.06
N ARG A 140 -12.56 -1.98 19.37
CA ARG A 140 -11.34 -1.62 20.12
C ARG A 140 -10.53 -0.58 19.37
N SER A 141 -10.26 -0.82 18.08
CA SER A 141 -9.49 0.11 17.24
C SER A 141 -10.17 1.48 17.10
N GLU A 142 -11.50 1.52 17.04
CA GLU A 142 -12.28 2.76 16.95
C GLU A 142 -12.24 3.53 18.27
N ARG A 143 -12.38 2.84 19.40
CA ARG A 143 -12.25 3.44 20.73
C ARG A 143 -10.85 4.00 20.99
N ASP A 144 -9.81 3.30 20.55
CA ASP A 144 -8.43 3.76 20.70
C ASP A 144 -8.14 4.95 19.76
N LYS A 145 -8.64 4.92 18.52
CA LYS A 145 -8.61 6.08 17.62
C LYS A 145 -9.36 7.28 18.20
N GLU A 146 -10.52 7.07 18.82
CA GLU A 146 -11.28 8.15 19.46
C GLU A 146 -10.51 8.75 20.64
N ARG A 147 -9.88 7.93 21.47
CA ARG A 147 -9.02 8.40 22.58
C ARG A 147 -7.84 9.22 22.05
N GLN A 148 -7.15 8.72 21.04
CA GLN A 148 -6.03 9.41 20.43
C GLN A 148 -6.48 10.73 19.80
N LYS A 149 -7.62 10.73 19.11
CA LYS A 149 -8.23 11.94 18.56
C LYS A 149 -8.60 12.95 19.65
N ARG A 150 -9.16 12.53 20.79
CA ARG A 150 -9.45 13.44 21.91
C ARG A 150 -8.19 14.06 22.49
N LEU A 151 -7.11 13.30 22.60
CA LEU A 151 -5.82 13.82 23.06
C LEU A 151 -5.22 14.80 22.04
N GLU A 152 -5.33 14.52 20.75
CA GLU A 152 -4.92 15.43 19.68
C GLU A 152 -5.80 16.70 19.65
N ASP A 153 -7.11 16.58 19.83
CA ASP A 153 -8.05 17.72 19.91
C ASP A 153 -7.79 18.58 21.17
N GLU A 154 -7.47 17.98 22.32
CA GLU A 154 -7.07 18.70 23.52
C GLU A 154 -5.70 19.38 23.36
N ARG A 155 -4.75 18.69 22.72
CA ARG A 155 -3.44 19.24 22.40
C ARG A 155 -3.55 20.40 21.42
N THR A 156 -4.33 20.27 20.36
CA THR A 156 -4.55 21.34 19.37
C THR A 156 -5.28 22.53 19.99
N ARG A 157 -6.28 22.29 20.87
CA ARG A 157 -6.91 23.38 21.62
C ARG A 157 -5.94 24.10 22.55
N LYS A 158 -5.05 23.36 23.22
CA LYS A 158 -3.99 23.95 24.06
C LYS A 158 -2.95 24.70 23.24
N GLU A 159 -2.59 24.17 22.07
CA GLU A 159 -1.70 24.83 21.10
C GLU A 159 -2.35 26.10 20.50
N ASP A 160 -3.66 26.12 20.27
CA ASP A 160 -4.42 27.29 19.81
C ASP A 160 -4.54 28.37 20.89
N GLU A 161 -4.78 27.96 22.15
CA GLU A 161 -4.80 28.87 23.31
C GLU A 161 -3.40 29.45 23.60
N GLU A 162 -2.34 28.64 23.47
CA GLU A 162 -0.96 29.10 23.59
C GLU A 162 -0.53 29.97 22.40
N ALA A 163 -1.00 29.67 21.18
CA ALA A 163 -0.78 30.51 20.01
C ALA A 163 -1.48 31.86 20.16
N LYS A 164 -2.70 31.90 20.72
CA LYS A 164 -3.42 33.14 21.02
C LYS A 164 -2.72 33.93 22.12
N ARG A 165 -2.26 33.28 23.20
CA ARG A 165 -1.47 33.95 24.26
C ARG A 165 -0.16 34.49 23.73
N ARG A 166 0.55 33.72 22.88
CA ARG A 166 1.79 34.15 22.22
C ARG A 166 1.53 35.30 21.25
N ALA A 167 0.41 35.30 20.53
CA ALA A 167 0.02 36.42 19.66
C ALA A 167 -0.32 37.68 20.46
N ASP A 168 -1.01 37.56 21.59
CA ASP A 168 -1.33 38.68 22.48
C ASP A 168 -0.09 39.23 23.18
N GLU A 169 0.83 38.36 23.62
CA GLU A 169 2.14 38.76 24.14
C GLU A 169 3.01 39.40 23.07
N ASP A 170 3.07 38.85 21.85
CA ASP A 170 3.80 39.45 20.73
C ASP A 170 3.15 40.78 20.30
N ALA A 171 1.83 40.94 20.40
CA ALA A 171 1.15 42.20 20.15
C ALA A 171 1.42 43.23 21.26
N LYS A 172 1.45 42.83 22.54
CA LYS A 172 1.84 43.69 23.66
C LYS A 172 3.31 44.08 23.57
N LYS A 173 4.21 43.14 23.29
CA LYS A 173 5.65 43.36 23.04
C LYS A 173 5.87 44.23 21.80
N LYS A 174 5.10 44.03 20.72
CA LYS A 174 5.17 44.88 19.53
C LYS A 174 4.70 46.29 19.84
N LYS A 175 3.62 46.48 20.61
CA LYS A 175 3.14 47.80 21.05
C LYS A 175 4.17 48.53 21.93
N THR A 176 4.88 47.82 22.81
CA THR A 176 5.94 48.42 23.63
C THR A 176 7.25 48.64 22.85
N LEU A 177 7.54 47.81 21.84
CA LEU A 177 8.79 47.83 21.08
C LEU A 177 8.69 48.60 19.74
N THR A 178 7.51 49.09 19.35
CA THR A 178 7.32 49.97 18.18
C THR A 178 7.96 51.36 18.31
N SER A 179 8.64 51.68 19.41
CA SER A 179 9.31 52.97 19.57
C SER A 179 10.66 53.08 18.85
N LEU A 180 11.35 51.99 18.50
CA LEU A 180 12.68 52.11 17.86
C LEU A 180 12.96 50.97 16.89
N HIS A 181 12.76 51.23 15.58
CA HIS A 181 13.42 50.61 14.42
C HIS A 181 13.60 49.08 14.32
N PHE A 182 12.90 48.25 15.11
CA PHE A 182 12.93 46.77 14.99
C PHE A 182 11.75 46.17 14.20
N GLY A 183 10.94 47.02 13.54
CA GLY A 183 9.72 46.58 12.83
C GLY A 183 9.99 45.65 11.63
N GLY A 184 11.13 45.81 10.94
CA GLY A 184 11.41 45.08 9.70
C GLY A 184 11.76 43.60 9.90
N TYR A 185 12.35 43.23 11.03
CA TYR A 185 12.73 41.84 11.33
C TYR A 185 11.53 41.03 11.86
N MET A 186 10.71 41.65 12.73
CA MET A 186 9.50 41.02 13.27
C MET A 186 8.44 40.77 12.20
N GLN A 187 8.32 41.65 11.19
CA GLN A 187 7.36 41.47 10.10
C GLN A 187 7.67 40.24 9.22
N LYS A 188 8.96 39.98 8.94
CA LYS A 188 9.43 38.77 8.25
C LYS A 188 9.21 37.50 9.09
N LEU A 189 9.28 37.60 10.42
CA LEU A 189 9.05 36.48 11.33
C LEU A 189 7.55 36.15 11.48
N THR A 190 6.69 37.17 11.54
CA THR A 190 5.23 36.99 11.55
C THR A 190 4.71 36.45 10.22
N GLU A 191 5.29 36.86 9.09
CA GLU A 191 4.92 36.34 7.76
C GLU A 191 5.40 34.89 7.55
N LYS A 192 6.46 34.46 8.25
CA LYS A 192 6.89 33.04 8.31
C LYS A 192 6.03 32.18 9.25
N ARG A 193 5.41 32.75 10.29
CA ARG A 193 4.49 32.04 11.21
C ARG A 193 3.05 31.99 10.70
N SER A 194 2.63 32.92 9.85
CA SER A 194 1.31 32.90 9.21
C SER A 194 1.29 31.84 8.12
N GLY A 195 0.75 30.66 8.46
CA GLY A 195 0.37 29.55 7.57
C GLY A 195 1.32 29.31 6.40
N LYS A 196 2.23 28.33 6.54
CA LYS A 196 3.25 27.86 5.58
C LYS A 196 2.87 28.16 4.12
N ARG A 197 3.12 29.40 3.67
CA ARG A 197 2.87 29.81 2.29
C ARG A 197 3.78 28.94 1.46
N GLN A 198 3.19 28.12 0.60
CA GLN A 198 3.93 27.16 -0.21
C GLN A 198 5.08 27.91 -0.90
N THR A 199 6.31 27.47 -0.67
CA THR A 199 7.48 28.15 -1.22
C THR A 199 7.43 28.08 -2.74
N GLU A 200 8.04 29.03 -3.44
CA GLU A 200 8.11 28.98 -4.92
C GLU A 200 8.76 27.67 -5.41
N ARG A 201 9.66 27.07 -4.61
CA ARG A 201 10.23 25.74 -4.86
C ARG A 201 9.17 24.64 -4.78
N GLU A 202 8.34 24.64 -3.75
CA GLU A 202 7.26 23.67 -3.58
C GLU A 202 6.17 23.85 -4.64
N LYS A 203 5.82 25.10 -5.02
CA LYS A 203 4.87 25.38 -6.10
C LYS A 203 5.41 24.88 -7.44
N LYS A 204 6.68 25.16 -7.76
CA LYS A 204 7.33 24.66 -8.97
C LYS A 204 7.33 23.13 -8.98
N LYS A 205 7.69 22.48 -7.87
CA LYS A 205 7.68 21.01 -7.78
C LYS A 205 6.27 20.45 -7.98
N LYS A 206 5.26 21.07 -7.37
CA LYS A 206 3.85 20.68 -7.56
C LYS A 206 3.41 20.80 -9.02
N ILE A 207 3.62 21.96 -9.64
CA ILE A 207 3.23 22.20 -11.05
C ILE A 207 3.95 21.23 -11.99
N LEU A 208 5.25 20.96 -11.77
CA LEU A 208 5.99 20.00 -12.59
C LEU A 208 5.49 18.57 -12.38
N SER A 209 5.14 18.19 -11.15
CA SER A 209 4.53 16.89 -10.86
C SER A 209 3.16 16.75 -11.53
N ASP A 210 2.33 17.79 -11.47
CA ASP A 210 0.99 17.80 -12.09
C ASP A 210 1.08 17.70 -13.63
N ARG A 211 2.12 18.27 -14.24
CA ARG A 211 2.38 18.16 -15.68
C ARG A 211 3.00 16.82 -16.09
N ARG A 212 3.68 16.13 -15.17
CA ARG A 212 4.35 14.85 -15.45
C ARG A 212 3.32 13.74 -15.46
N LYS A 213 2.99 13.25 -16.66
CA LYS A 213 2.18 12.02 -16.83
C LYS A 213 3.06 10.81 -16.53
N SER A 214 2.56 9.87 -15.74
CA SER A 214 3.21 8.57 -15.55
C SER A 214 3.25 7.83 -16.88
N LEU A 215 4.38 7.20 -17.19
CA LEU A 215 4.55 6.38 -18.38
C LEU A 215 4.41 4.92 -17.97
N ASP A 216 3.37 4.26 -18.46
CA ASP A 216 3.19 2.82 -18.35
C ASP A 216 3.54 2.20 -19.72
N ILE A 217 4.59 1.38 -19.73
CA ILE A 217 5.23 0.87 -20.95
C ILE A 217 5.24 -0.68 -20.95
N GLU A 218 5.02 -1.31 -19.80
CA GLU A 218 5.28 -2.75 -19.60
C GLU A 218 4.35 -3.66 -20.42
N ASN A 219 3.14 -3.21 -20.71
CA ASN A 219 2.11 -4.01 -21.39
C ASN A 219 1.73 -3.49 -22.79
N LEU A 220 2.60 -2.70 -23.43
CA LEU A 220 2.32 -2.14 -24.76
C LEU A 220 2.86 -3.02 -25.89
N SER A 221 2.08 -3.14 -26.97
CA SER A 221 2.54 -3.78 -28.21
C SER A 221 3.57 -2.92 -28.96
N LEU A 222 4.37 -3.53 -29.83
CA LEU A 222 5.45 -2.85 -30.56
C LEU A 222 4.97 -1.65 -31.39
N ASP A 223 3.78 -1.73 -32.00
CA ASP A 223 3.21 -0.62 -32.76
C ASP A 223 2.72 0.50 -31.83
N GLN A 224 2.11 0.16 -30.69
CA GLN A 224 1.72 1.14 -29.67
C GLN A 224 2.95 1.83 -29.04
N LEU A 225 4.07 1.13 -28.87
CA LEU A 225 5.32 1.71 -28.41
C LEU A 225 5.87 2.74 -29.40
N LYS A 226 5.81 2.46 -30.71
CA LYS A 226 6.22 3.42 -31.74
C LYS A 226 5.34 4.66 -31.75
N GLU A 227 4.02 4.50 -31.59
CA GLU A 227 3.09 5.63 -31.48
C GLU A 227 3.38 6.46 -30.23
N LYS A 228 3.58 5.82 -29.07
CA LYS A 228 3.95 6.51 -27.83
C LYS A 228 5.29 7.23 -27.92
N ALA A 229 6.28 6.65 -28.58
CA ALA A 229 7.56 7.31 -28.82
C ALA A 229 7.39 8.59 -29.66
N LYS A 230 6.56 8.54 -30.71
CA LYS A 230 6.23 9.73 -31.52
C LYS A 230 5.48 10.79 -30.70
N GLU A 231 4.48 10.40 -29.91
CA GLU A 231 3.75 11.34 -29.04
C GLU A 231 4.70 12.03 -28.04
N LEU A 232 5.61 11.29 -27.41
CA LEU A 232 6.59 11.85 -26.47
C LEU A 232 7.59 12.78 -27.17
N TRP A 233 8.01 12.43 -28.38
CA TRP A 233 8.88 13.27 -29.19
C TRP A 233 8.19 14.58 -29.57
N GLU A 234 6.94 14.53 -30.06
CA GLU A 234 6.15 15.73 -30.37
C GLU A 234 5.95 16.60 -29.13
N TRP A 235 5.66 15.98 -27.98
CA TRP A 235 5.53 16.70 -26.71
C TRP A 235 6.84 17.40 -26.29
N MET A 236 7.99 16.74 -26.46
CA MET A 236 9.30 17.34 -26.22
C MET A 236 9.55 18.52 -27.15
N GLN A 237 9.30 18.37 -28.44
CA GLN A 237 9.46 19.45 -29.42
C GLN A 237 8.57 20.67 -29.09
N GLN A 238 7.33 20.44 -28.66
CA GLN A 238 6.45 21.52 -28.22
C GLN A 238 7.04 22.29 -27.02
N LEU A 239 7.53 21.58 -26.01
CA LEU A 239 8.14 22.21 -24.83
C LEU A 239 9.42 22.99 -25.18
N GLU A 240 10.20 22.51 -26.14
CA GLU A 240 11.39 23.24 -26.64
C GLU A 240 11.00 24.53 -27.38
N ALA A 241 9.98 24.48 -28.21
CA ALA A 241 9.46 25.66 -28.91
C ALA A 241 8.96 26.72 -27.90
N GLU A 242 8.12 26.32 -26.93
CA GLU A 242 7.65 27.23 -25.87
C GLU A 242 8.80 27.84 -25.06
N LYS A 243 9.82 27.04 -24.74
CA LYS A 243 11.02 27.52 -24.05
C LYS A 243 11.76 28.57 -24.88
N PHE A 244 11.93 28.34 -26.18
CA PHE A 244 12.59 29.29 -27.09
C PHE A 244 11.83 30.63 -27.13
N ASP A 245 10.51 30.59 -27.31
CA ASP A 245 9.69 31.81 -27.34
C ASP A 245 9.78 32.59 -26.03
N LEU A 246 9.72 31.91 -24.88
CA LEU A 246 9.88 32.55 -23.57
C LEU A 246 11.27 33.16 -23.38
N GLN A 247 12.33 32.50 -23.87
CA GLN A 247 13.69 33.05 -23.84
C GLN A 247 13.83 34.30 -24.71
N TYR A 248 13.23 34.28 -25.89
CA TYR A 248 13.19 35.44 -26.79
C TYR A 248 12.42 36.62 -26.15
N GLN A 249 11.24 36.34 -25.58
CA GLN A 249 10.45 37.35 -24.86
C GLN A 249 11.21 37.96 -23.68
N ILE A 250 11.88 37.15 -22.85
CA ILE A 250 12.69 37.64 -21.72
C ILE A 250 13.81 38.55 -22.22
N THR A 251 14.42 38.23 -23.36
CA THR A 251 15.48 39.06 -23.94
C THR A 251 14.94 40.43 -24.39
N GLY A 252 13.78 40.46 -25.05
CA GLY A 252 13.07 41.71 -25.38
C GLY A 252 12.69 42.52 -24.14
N GLN A 253 12.11 41.88 -23.13
CA GLN A 253 11.72 42.52 -21.87
C GLN A 253 12.93 43.11 -21.13
N LYS A 254 14.09 42.44 -21.14
CA LYS A 254 15.32 42.99 -20.55
C LYS A 254 15.73 44.30 -21.22
N TYR A 255 15.63 44.37 -22.55
CA TYR A 255 15.90 45.60 -23.29
C TYR A 255 14.89 46.71 -22.93
N GLU A 256 13.60 46.39 -22.93
CA GLU A 256 12.55 47.34 -22.54
C GLU A 256 12.74 47.89 -21.13
N ILE A 257 13.07 47.01 -20.16
CA ILE A 257 13.37 47.41 -18.79
C ILE A 257 14.54 48.40 -18.75
N ASN A 258 15.60 48.15 -19.52
CA ASN A 258 16.75 49.06 -19.59
C ASN A 258 16.35 50.44 -20.17
N VAL A 259 15.59 50.44 -21.26
CA VAL A 259 15.07 51.69 -21.86
C VAL A 259 14.17 52.45 -20.88
N LEU A 260 13.26 51.75 -20.21
CA LEU A 260 12.37 52.35 -19.21
C LEU A 260 13.14 52.93 -18.03
N ARG A 261 14.17 52.23 -17.53
CA ARG A 261 15.06 52.75 -16.48
C ARG A 261 15.75 54.04 -16.90
N ASN A 262 16.26 54.11 -18.13
CA ASN A 262 16.89 55.32 -18.67
C ASN A 262 15.88 56.46 -18.78
N ARG A 263 14.70 56.22 -19.35
CA ARG A 263 13.61 57.21 -19.46
C ARG A 263 13.21 57.77 -18.10
N VAL A 264 13.03 56.90 -17.09
CA VAL A 264 12.74 57.33 -15.71
C VAL A 264 13.85 58.23 -15.17
N SER A 265 15.12 57.86 -15.37
CA SER A 265 16.27 58.67 -14.95
C SER A 265 16.27 60.07 -15.60
N ASP A 266 16.01 60.15 -16.89
CA ASP A 266 16.02 61.40 -17.65
C ASP A 266 14.89 62.34 -17.23
N HIS A 267 13.68 61.80 -17.04
CA HIS A 267 12.56 62.58 -16.50
C HIS A 267 12.79 63.05 -15.06
N GLN A 268 13.50 62.27 -14.23
CA GLN A 268 13.86 62.70 -12.88
C GLN A 268 14.97 63.77 -12.86
N LYS A 269 15.95 63.71 -13.77
CA LYS A 269 17.04 64.69 -13.87
C LYS A 269 16.55 66.06 -14.37
N THR A 270 15.65 66.08 -15.35
CA THR A 270 15.09 67.32 -15.91
C THR A 270 14.24 68.09 -14.90
N SER A 271 13.47 67.39 -14.05
CA SER A 271 12.68 67.99 -12.96
C SER A 271 13.52 68.68 -11.87
N LYS A 272 14.76 68.23 -11.64
CA LYS A 272 15.67 68.84 -10.64
C LYS A 272 16.44 70.05 -11.18
N ARG A 273 16.62 70.17 -12.51
CA ARG A 273 17.39 71.27 -13.13
C ARG A 273 16.59 72.58 -13.21
N THR A 274 15.27 72.52 -13.34
CA THR A 274 14.39 73.71 -13.39
C THR A 274 14.30 74.47 -12.05
N LYS A 275 14.69 73.86 -10.92
CA LYS A 275 14.62 74.50 -9.59
C LYS A 275 15.89 75.29 -9.19
N ARG A 276 16.98 75.22 -9.97
CA ARG A 276 18.26 75.91 -9.67
C ARG A 276 18.54 77.16 -10.52
N GLY A 277 17.60 77.58 -11.38
CA GLY A 277 17.78 78.71 -12.31
C GLY A 277 17.02 79.99 -11.97
N LEU A 278 16.43 80.11 -10.77
CA LEU A 278 15.66 81.29 -10.37
C LEU A 278 16.14 81.81 -9.00
N ARG A 279 17.37 82.31 -8.95
CA ARG A 279 17.80 83.27 -7.92
C ARG A 279 18.22 84.53 -8.66
N LYS A 280 17.36 85.54 -8.54
CA LYS A 280 17.55 86.91 -9.01
C LYS A 280 18.51 87.63 -8.07
#